data_AF-A0A3A8ZEY9-F1
#
_entry.id   AF-A0A3A8ZEY9-F1
#
_cell.length_a   1.000
_cell.length_b   1.000
_cell.length_c   1.000
_cell.angle_alpha   90.00
_cell.angle_beta   90.00
_cell.angle_gamma   90.00
#
_symmetry.space_group_name_H-M   'P 1'
#
loop_
_entity.id
_entity.type
_entity.pdbx_description
1 polymer ?
#
loop_
_entity_poly.entity_id
_entity_poly.type
_entity_poly.pdbx_seq_one_letter_code
_entity_poly.pdbx_strand_id
1 'polypeptide(L)'
;MSTLQSQVIQSLNGLSEDNLQFLLDMIQRFMKPKEIGEENLSGMAMMESRTRRIGSLEGQDLIDADYDIDDCNDEIAEMFGV
;
A
#
# COMPACT_ATOMS: atom_id res chain seq x y z
N MET A 1 -32.41 -7.43 5.03
CA MET A 1 -31.14 -8.08 5.46
C MET A 1 -30.49 -8.67 4.22
N SER A 2 -29.20 -8.45 3.98
CA SER A 2 -28.51 -9.05 2.83
C SER A 2 -28.36 -10.57 3.03
N THR A 3 -28.37 -11.35 1.94
CA THR A 3 -28.12 -12.81 1.99
C THR A 3 -26.80 -13.13 2.69
N LEU A 4 -25.77 -12.32 2.45
CA LEU A 4 -24.46 -12.43 3.09
C LEU A 4 -24.54 -12.16 4.61
N GLN A 5 -25.30 -11.15 5.01
CA GLN A 5 -25.45 -10.79 6.43
C GLN A 5 -26.08 -11.94 7.22
N SER A 6 -27.09 -12.61 6.66
CA SER A 6 -27.71 -13.78 7.27
C SER A 6 -26.73 -14.96 7.39
N GLN A 7 -25.90 -15.20 6.36
CA GLN A 7 -24.88 -16.26 6.38
C GLN A 7 -23.80 -16.00 7.42
N VAL A 8 -23.35 -14.75 7.56
CA VAL A 8 -22.37 -14.35 8.58
C VAL A 8 -22.93 -14.59 9.97
N ILE A 9 -24.15 -14.12 10.26
CA ILE A 9 -24.79 -14.32 11.56
C ILE A 9 -24.96 -15.81 11.89
N GLN A 10 -25.36 -16.62 10.90
CA GLN A 10 -25.47 -18.07 11.08
C GLN A 10 -24.11 -18.73 11.37
N SER A 11 -23.03 -18.26 10.74
CA SER A 11 -21.68 -18.79 10.95
C SER A 11 -21.09 -18.39 12.31
N LEU A 12 -21.54 -17.29 12.89
CA LEU A 12 -21.11 -16.82 14.21
C LEU A 12 -21.90 -17.48 15.36
N ASN A 13 -23.11 -17.96 15.09
CA ASN A 13 -23.94 -18.63 16.09
C ASN A 13 -23.30 -19.96 16.53
N GLY A 14 -22.97 -20.05 17.82
CA GLY A 14 -22.36 -21.24 18.43
C GLY A 14 -20.84 -21.17 18.59
N LEU A 15 -20.21 -20.05 18.23
CA LEU A 15 -18.82 -19.78 18.60
C LEU A 15 -18.70 -19.37 20.06
N SER A 16 -17.59 -19.76 20.70
CA SER A 16 -17.22 -19.28 22.03
C SER A 16 -16.82 -17.80 21.98
N GLU A 17 -16.84 -17.14 23.13
CA GLU A 17 -16.45 -15.72 23.26
C GLU A 17 -15.02 -15.47 22.79
N ASP A 18 -14.08 -16.38 23.10
CA ASP A 18 -12.69 -16.31 22.61
C ASP A 18 -12.59 -16.32 21.08
N ASN A 19 -13.40 -17.16 20.42
CA ASN A 19 -13.41 -17.26 18.96
C ASN A 19 -14.04 -16.02 18.31
N LEU A 20 -15.08 -15.46 18.93
CA LEU A 20 -15.69 -14.21 18.49
C LEU A 20 -14.70 -13.04 18.63
N GLN A 21 -13.97 -12.98 19.74
CA GLN A 21 -12.94 -11.97 19.99
C GLN A 21 -11.80 -12.07 18.97
N PHE A 22 -11.35 -13.29 18.66
CA PHE A 22 -10.34 -13.53 17.62
C PHE A 22 -10.80 -13.06 16.24
N LEU A 23 -12.03 -13.38 15.85
CA LEU A 23 -12.59 -12.94 14.55
C LEU A 23 -12.72 -11.42 14.49
N LEU A 24 -13.11 -10.77 15.59
CA LEU A 24 -13.21 -9.32 15.67
C LEU A 24 -11.84 -8.66 15.49
N ASP A 25 -10.78 -9.21 16.12
CA ASP A 25 -9.40 -8.72 15.95
C ASP A 25 -8.91 -8.87 14.50
N MET A 26 -9.19 -10.01 13.85
CA MET A 26 -8.86 -10.22 12.44
C MET A 26 -9.60 -9.23 11.53
N ILE A 27 -10.91 -9.04 11.74
CA ILE A 27 -11.68 -8.05 10.98
C ILE A 27 -11.09 -6.65 11.17
N GLN A 28 -10.77 -6.24 12.40
CA GLN A 28 -10.16 -4.94 12.65
C GLN A 28 -8.77 -4.80 12.01
N ARG A 29 -7.96 -5.85 12.01
CA ARG A 29 -6.62 -5.84 11.40
C ARG A 29 -6.64 -5.75 9.88
N PHE A 30 -7.58 -6.44 9.23
CA PHE A 30 -7.64 -6.52 7.76
C PHE A 30 -8.61 -5.52 7.13
N MET A 31 -9.61 -5.03 7.86
CA MET A 31 -10.60 -4.06 7.36
C MET A 31 -10.26 -2.62 7.74
N LYS A 32 -9.33 -2.37 8.68
CA LYS A 32 -8.70 -1.05 8.73
C LYS A 32 -8.05 -0.81 7.38
N PRO A 33 -8.40 0.26 6.64
CA PRO A 33 -7.52 0.73 5.58
C PRO A 33 -6.14 0.83 6.22
N LYS A 34 -5.12 0.31 5.54
CA LYS A 34 -3.74 0.61 5.91
C LYS A 34 -3.66 2.14 5.86
N GLU A 35 -3.85 2.80 7.00
CA GLU A 35 -3.63 4.22 7.16
C GLU A 35 -2.18 4.41 6.74
N ILE A 36 -2.03 4.88 5.51
CA ILE A 36 -0.83 5.54 5.03
C ILE A 36 -0.58 6.58 6.12
N GLY A 37 0.51 6.39 6.88
CA GLY A 37 0.79 7.08 8.13
C GLY A 37 0.31 8.53 8.11
N GLU A 38 -0.65 8.81 8.99
CA GLU A 38 -1.10 10.16 9.31
C GLU A 38 0.01 10.90 10.07
N GLU A 39 1.07 11.29 9.37
CA GLU A 39 2.04 12.26 9.91
C GLU A 39 2.66 13.19 8.86
N ASN A 40 2.25 13.17 7.58
CA ASN A 40 2.84 14.05 6.55
C ASN A 40 1.87 14.58 5.47
N LEU A 41 0.59 14.86 5.80
CA LEU A 41 -0.40 15.33 4.81
C LEU A 41 -0.80 16.81 4.90
N SER A 42 0.04 17.67 5.51
CA SER A 42 -0.21 19.13 5.50
C SER A 42 0.28 19.85 4.23
N GLY A 43 0.83 19.15 3.22
CA GLY A 43 1.54 19.80 2.10
C GLY A 43 1.00 19.59 0.68
N MET A 44 0.13 18.60 0.42
CA MET A 44 -0.15 18.17 -0.96
C MET A 44 -1.65 18.06 -1.28
N ALA A 45 -2.44 19.01 -0.78
CA ALA A 45 -3.66 19.36 -1.49
C ALA A 45 -3.22 19.92 -2.86
N MET A 46 -3.84 19.43 -3.94
CA MET A 46 -3.58 19.75 -5.36
C MET A 46 -2.59 18.84 -6.08
N MET A 47 -3.01 17.62 -6.47
CA MET A 47 -2.79 17.18 -7.85
C MET A 47 -3.72 16.02 -8.22
N GLU A 48 -4.84 16.41 -8.82
CA GLU A 48 -5.71 15.68 -9.75
C GLU A 48 -5.74 14.14 -9.73
N SER A 49 -6.97 13.67 -9.56
CA SER A 49 -7.51 12.35 -9.86
C SER A 49 -7.10 11.81 -11.24
N ARG A 50 -5.89 11.29 -11.34
CA ARG A 50 -5.58 10.14 -12.20
C ARG A 50 -5.27 8.98 -11.27
N THR A 51 -5.88 7.83 -11.53
CA THR A 51 -5.49 6.53 -10.99
C THR A 51 -4.02 6.27 -11.34
N ARG A 52 -3.09 6.89 -10.61
CA ARG A 52 -1.65 6.67 -10.79
C ARG A 52 -1.43 5.20 -10.50
N ARG A 53 -0.81 4.49 -11.45
CA ARG A 53 -0.40 3.10 -11.27
C ARG A 53 0.38 3.03 -9.96
N ILE A 54 -0.02 2.15 -9.05
CA ILE A 54 0.71 1.93 -7.81
C ILE A 54 2.17 1.64 -8.18
N GLY A 55 3.11 2.43 -7.62
CA GLY A 55 4.54 2.39 -7.95
C GLY A 55 5.01 3.42 -8.99
N SER A 56 4.12 4.25 -9.55
CA SER A 56 4.55 5.39 -10.38
C SER A 56 4.81 6.62 -9.51
N LEU A 57 6.09 6.99 -9.42
CA LEU A 57 6.57 8.23 -8.80
C LEU A 57 6.98 9.25 -9.88
N GLU A 58 6.26 9.24 -11.00
CA GLU A 58 6.51 10.14 -12.15
C GLU A 58 6.54 11.61 -11.70
N GLY A 59 7.66 12.27 -11.95
CA GLY A 59 7.91 13.67 -11.60
C GLY A 59 8.49 13.91 -10.19
N GLN A 60 8.76 12.86 -9.40
CA GLN A 60 9.53 12.99 -8.17
C GLN A 60 11.02 12.78 -8.47
N ASP A 61 11.85 13.64 -7.89
CA ASP A 61 13.29 13.45 -7.92
C ASP A 61 13.67 12.43 -6.85
N LEU A 62 13.99 11.21 -7.30
CA LEU A 62 14.32 10.07 -6.43
C LEU A 62 15.82 9.85 -6.32
N ILE A 63 16.60 10.71 -6.97
CA ILE A 63 18.03 10.62 -7.09
C ILE A 63 18.59 11.80 -6.29
N ASP A 64 19.57 11.53 -5.44
CA ASP A 64 20.22 12.60 -4.70
C ASP A 64 20.89 13.56 -5.69
N ALA A 65 20.85 14.86 -5.41
CA ALA A 65 21.29 15.90 -6.35
C ALA A 65 22.77 15.79 -6.76
N ASP A 66 23.56 15.05 -5.99
CA ASP A 66 24.98 14.77 -6.18
C ASP A 66 25.26 13.35 -6.67
N TYR A 67 24.24 12.54 -6.95
CA TYR A 67 24.40 11.19 -7.48
C TYR A 67 24.57 11.22 -9.00
N ASP A 68 25.76 10.83 -9.47
CA ASP A 68 26.05 10.68 -10.89
C ASP A 68 25.57 9.32 -11.40
N ILE A 69 24.50 9.33 -12.19
CA ILE A 69 23.91 8.12 -12.78
C ILE A 69 24.83 7.52 -13.83
N ASP A 70 25.66 8.34 -14.46
CA ASP A 70 26.50 7.95 -15.59
C ASP A 70 27.87 7.42 -15.14
N ASP A 71 28.18 7.45 -13.85
CA ASP A 71 29.48 7.05 -13.28
C ASP A 71 29.85 5.59 -13.65
N CYS A 72 28.85 4.71 -13.75
CA CYS A 72 29.04 3.30 -14.10
C CYS A 72 28.92 3.02 -15.61
N ASN A 73 28.70 4.03 -16.47
CA ASN A 73 28.44 3.80 -17.89
C ASN A 73 29.64 3.18 -18.61
N ASP A 74 30.87 3.50 -18.21
CA ASP A 74 32.09 2.93 -18.82
C ASP A 74 32.23 1.43 -18.54
N GLU A 75 31.94 0.99 -17.31
CA GLU A 75 31.94 -0.43 -16.94
C GLU A 75 30.82 -1.19 -17.68
N ILE A 76 29.63 -0.58 -17.77
CA ILE A 76 28.51 -1.14 -18.53
C ILE A 76 28.89 -1.24 -20.02
N ALA A 77 29.54 -0.23 -20.58
CA ALA A 77 29.97 -0.23 -21.97
C ALA A 77 30.93 -1.39 -22.28
N GLU A 78 31.90 -1.64 -21.40
CA GLU A 78 32.82 -2.78 -21.51
C GLU A 78 32.08 -4.13 -21.49
N MET A 79 31.04 -4.28 -20.66
CA MET A 79 30.21 -5.50 -20.61
C MET A 79 29.42 -5.75 -21.90
N PHE A 80 28.99 -4.69 -22.59
CA PHE A 80 28.22 -4.80 -23.83
C PHE A 80 29.08 -4.66 -25.11
N GLY A 81 30.38 -4.42 -24.97
CA GLY A 81 31.34 -4.32 -26.08
C GLY A 81 31.11 -3.10 -26.98
N VAL A 82 30.61 -2.00 -26.40
CA VAL A 82 30.42 -0.69 -27.06
C VAL A 82 31.58 0.26 -26.81
#